data_AF-A0A8S1S3D8-F1
#
_entry.id   AF-A0A8S1S3D8-F1
#
_cell.length_a   1.000
_cell.length_b   1.000
_cell.length_c   1.000
_cell.angle_alpha   90.00
_cell.angle_beta   90.00
_cell.angle_gamma   90.00
#
_symmetry.space_group_name_H-M   'P 1'
#
loop_
_entity.id
_entity.type
_entity.pdbx_description
1 polymer ?
#
loop_
_entity_poly.entity_id
_entity_poly.type
_entity_poly.pdbx_seq_one_letter_code
_entity_poly.pdbx_strand_id
1 'polypeptide(L)'
;MEAQIGFKIMPYQDHICSQILFAKYSQSNQDWSAIYIQKTPQHALTYIYTKYERFKEVCLMKFKFNDKIKFIQLDNENFSKYNLPSKDKAQITRVMLFSNYGITIEQNQPLMDTLGKLNIGLIMEDSEKQYEYIVPHQLLQDGECYESNIPLKFQRHESKVFRTVKLIINNESQDLDQYQDRIHEFPLNFDNL
;
A
#
# COMPACT_ATOMS: atom_id res chain seq x y z
N MET A 1 2.32 19.72 -13.42
CA MET A 1 3.18 18.65 -12.87
C MET A 1 2.22 17.63 -12.29
N GLU A 2 2.25 16.37 -12.76
CA GLU A 2 1.28 15.35 -12.32
C GLU A 2 1.52 15.01 -10.85
N ALA A 3 0.46 15.07 -10.05
CA ALA A 3 0.52 14.66 -8.66
C ALA A 3 0.80 13.15 -8.59
N GLN A 4 1.75 12.74 -7.76
CA GLN A 4 1.97 11.33 -7.50
C GLN A 4 0.87 10.86 -6.54
N ILE A 5 0.06 9.92 -7.04
CA ILE A 5 -1.10 9.39 -6.34
C ILE A 5 -0.86 7.93 -6.04
N GLY A 6 -1.27 7.49 -4.84
CA GLY A 6 -1.35 6.08 -4.52
C GLY A 6 -2.64 5.74 -3.78
N PHE A 7 -2.90 4.45 -3.63
CA PHE A 7 -4.11 3.91 -3.04
C PHE A 7 -3.75 2.84 -2.00
N LYS A 8 -4.56 2.68 -0.96
CA LYS A 8 -4.34 1.64 0.05
C LYS A 8 -5.63 1.28 0.75
N ILE A 9 -5.80 0.00 1.10
CA ILE A 9 -6.86 -0.45 2.00
C ILE A 9 -6.44 -0.27 3.45
N MET A 10 -7.27 0.42 4.21
CA MET A 10 -7.03 0.79 5.60
C MET A 10 -8.23 0.42 6.48
N PRO A 11 -8.03 0.20 7.79
CA PRO A 11 -9.14 0.08 8.72
C PRO A 11 -10.03 1.32 8.67
N TYR A 12 -11.34 1.13 8.60
CA TYR A 12 -12.28 2.23 8.70
C TYR A 12 -12.44 2.64 10.18
N GLN A 13 -12.40 3.94 10.48
CA GLN A 13 -12.93 4.47 11.74
C GLN A 13 -13.53 5.86 11.48
N ASP A 14 -14.65 6.15 12.12
CA ASP A 14 -15.50 7.32 11.81
C ASP A 14 -14.80 8.69 11.98
N HIS A 15 -13.73 8.77 12.78
CA HIS A 15 -13.11 10.03 13.19
C HIS A 15 -11.57 10.00 13.26
N ILE A 16 -10.91 9.46 12.24
CA ILE A 16 -9.44 9.48 12.17
C ILE A 16 -8.95 10.68 11.36
N CYS A 17 -7.99 11.42 11.94
CA CYS A 17 -7.03 12.15 11.13
C CYS A 17 -6.11 11.13 10.43
N SER A 18 -6.30 10.94 9.14
CA SER A 18 -5.61 9.93 8.31
C SER A 18 -4.10 9.92 8.55
N GLN A 19 -3.50 11.10 8.65
CA GLN A 19 -2.08 11.32 8.95
C GLN A 19 -1.62 10.71 10.29
N ILE A 20 -2.46 10.76 11.34
CA ILE A 20 -2.16 10.19 12.67
C ILE A 20 -2.20 8.66 12.63
N LEU A 21 -3.10 8.07 11.85
CA LEU A 21 -3.14 6.61 11.69
C LEU A 21 -1.87 6.10 11.01
N PHE A 22 -1.40 6.80 9.97
CA PHE A 22 -0.19 6.41 9.26
C PHE A 22 1.07 6.54 10.13
N ALA A 23 1.19 7.62 10.89
CA ALA A 23 2.32 7.80 11.80
C ALA A 23 2.36 6.74 12.93
N LYS A 24 1.19 6.24 13.37
CA LYS A 24 1.12 5.28 14.49
C LYS A 24 1.21 3.81 14.06
N TYR A 25 0.57 3.43 12.96
CA TYR A 25 0.56 2.05 12.52
C TYR A 25 1.70 1.85 11.53
N SER A 26 2.73 1.11 11.93
CA SER A 26 3.83 0.55 11.11
C SER A 26 5.20 1.24 11.11
N GLN A 27 5.42 2.29 11.92
CA GLN A 27 6.78 2.80 12.14
C GLN A 27 7.52 1.91 13.16
N SER A 28 8.65 1.35 12.74
CA SER A 28 9.55 0.54 13.56
C SER A 28 10.98 0.77 13.10
N ASN A 29 11.97 0.49 13.95
CA ASN A 29 13.39 0.63 13.60
C ASN A 29 13.90 -0.55 12.71
N GLN A 30 13.06 -0.98 11.75
CA GLN A 30 13.35 -2.09 10.84
C GLN A 30 13.53 -1.57 9.42
N ASP A 31 14.37 -2.28 8.65
CA ASP A 31 14.73 -1.89 7.28
C ASP A 31 13.55 -1.56 6.39
N TRP A 32 12.49 -2.36 6.46
CA TRP A 32 11.30 -2.27 5.61
C TRP A 32 10.12 -1.62 6.32
N SER A 33 10.37 -0.82 7.36
CA SER A 33 9.31 -0.02 7.98
C SER A 33 8.85 1.08 7.02
N ALA A 34 7.79 0.78 6.26
CA ALA A 34 7.32 1.61 5.17
C ALA A 34 5.79 1.55 5.04
N ILE A 35 5.28 2.44 4.20
CA ILE A 35 3.90 2.49 3.76
C ILE A 35 3.83 1.93 2.34
N TYR A 36 3.16 0.80 2.23
CA TYR A 36 2.94 0.10 0.98
C TYR A 36 1.63 0.56 0.32
N ILE A 37 1.72 1.13 -0.88
CA ILE A 37 0.58 1.67 -1.62
C ILE A 37 0.57 1.14 -3.07
N GLN A 38 -0.61 1.15 -3.67
CA GLN A 38 -0.84 0.68 -5.02
C GLN A 38 -1.05 1.87 -5.97
N LYS A 39 -0.66 1.71 -7.23
CA LYS A 39 -0.81 2.77 -8.25
C LYS A 39 -2.27 3.03 -8.60
N THR A 40 -3.10 1.98 -8.59
CA THR A 40 -4.50 2.03 -9.00
C THR A 40 -5.40 1.59 -7.84
N PRO A 41 -6.62 2.13 -7.77
CA PRO A 41 -7.58 1.70 -6.77
C PRO A 41 -7.96 0.22 -6.95
N GLN A 42 -8.04 -0.29 -8.19
CA GLN A 42 -8.33 -1.71 -8.46
C GLN A 42 -7.29 -2.64 -7.84
N HIS A 43 -6.00 -2.29 -7.97
CA HIS A 43 -4.92 -3.06 -7.33
C HIS A 43 -5.01 -2.97 -5.80
N ALA A 44 -5.26 -1.79 -5.23
CA ALA A 44 -5.44 -1.68 -3.77
C ALA A 44 -6.57 -2.59 -3.26
N LEU A 45 -7.68 -2.66 -3.98
CA LEU A 45 -8.85 -3.46 -3.58
C LEU A 45 -8.57 -4.97 -3.52
N THR A 46 -7.56 -5.47 -4.24
CA THR A 46 -7.16 -6.88 -4.08
C THR A 46 -6.71 -7.16 -2.65
N TYR A 47 -6.16 -6.18 -1.93
CA TYR A 47 -5.66 -6.35 -0.56
C TYR A 47 -6.72 -6.31 0.53
N ILE A 48 -8.00 -6.12 0.19
CA ILE A 48 -9.09 -6.10 1.17
C ILE A 48 -9.06 -7.34 2.08
N TYR A 49 -8.86 -8.53 1.51
CA TYR A 49 -8.90 -9.78 2.28
C TYR A 49 -7.80 -9.86 3.35
N THR A 50 -6.67 -9.17 3.15
CA THR A 50 -5.54 -9.15 4.12
C THR A 50 -5.89 -8.44 5.43
N LYS A 51 -7.02 -7.73 5.48
CA LYS A 51 -7.41 -6.87 6.61
C LYS A 51 -8.60 -7.40 7.41
N TYR A 52 -9.48 -8.22 6.82
CA TYR A 52 -10.72 -8.63 7.51
C TYR A 52 -10.58 -9.63 8.63
N GLU A 53 -9.46 -10.32 8.73
CA GLU A 53 -9.19 -11.13 9.92
C GLU A 53 -8.99 -10.25 11.17
N ARG A 54 -8.71 -8.95 10.98
CA ARG A 54 -8.31 -8.03 12.04
C ARG A 54 -9.27 -6.86 12.23
N PHE A 55 -9.99 -6.46 11.19
CA PHE A 55 -10.85 -5.29 11.20
C PHE A 55 -12.25 -5.64 10.69
N LYS A 56 -13.29 -5.12 11.36
CA LYS A 56 -14.69 -5.32 10.93
C LYS A 56 -14.99 -4.60 9.61
N GLU A 57 -14.47 -3.39 9.48
CA GLU A 57 -14.69 -2.52 8.35
C GLU A 57 -13.35 -1.96 7.86
N VAL A 58 -13.23 -1.83 6.55
CA VAL A 58 -12.07 -1.23 5.88
C VAL A 58 -12.53 -0.25 4.82
N CYS A 59 -11.69 0.71 4.49
CA CYS A 59 -11.93 1.69 3.44
C CYS A 59 -10.75 1.80 2.48
N LEU A 60 -11.05 2.30 1.26
CA LEU A 60 -10.05 2.68 0.28
C LEU A 60 -9.60 4.12 0.51
N MET A 61 -8.31 4.32 0.72
CA MET A 61 -7.71 5.64 0.90
C MET A 61 -6.92 6.06 -0.33
N LYS A 62 -6.94 7.37 -0.63
CA LYS A 62 -6.18 8.00 -1.72
C LYS A 62 -5.09 8.92 -1.14
N PHE A 63 -3.86 8.69 -1.57
CA PHE A 63 -2.69 9.43 -1.14
C PHE A 63 -2.28 10.38 -2.24
N LYS A 64 -1.92 11.60 -1.86
CA LYS A 64 -1.30 12.57 -2.74
C LYS A 64 -0.04 13.11 -2.07
N PHE A 65 1.08 12.93 -2.76
CA PHE A 65 2.36 13.48 -2.29
C PHE A 65 2.46 14.94 -2.70
N ASN A 66 2.83 15.79 -1.74
CA ASN A 66 3.04 17.21 -1.99
C ASN A 66 4.35 17.46 -2.73
N ASP A 67 5.38 16.69 -2.39
CA ASP A 67 6.67 16.70 -3.07
C ASP A 67 6.76 15.63 -4.15
N LYS A 68 7.62 15.89 -5.14
CA LYS A 68 7.96 14.90 -6.15
C LYS A 68 8.90 13.86 -5.55
N ILE A 69 8.38 12.67 -5.29
CA ILE A 69 9.16 11.52 -4.82
C ILE A 69 9.84 10.85 -6.01
N LYS A 70 11.14 10.54 -5.86
CA LYS A 70 11.83 9.69 -6.83
C LYS A 70 11.54 8.23 -6.48
N PHE A 71 10.98 7.48 -7.43
CA PHE A 71 10.80 6.03 -7.26
C PHE A 71 11.90 5.27 -7.98
N ILE A 72 12.53 4.32 -7.27
CA ILE A 72 13.50 3.39 -7.83
C ILE A 72 12.85 2.01 -7.92
N GLN A 73 12.75 1.49 -9.14
CA GLN A 73 12.30 0.12 -9.35
C GLN A 73 13.40 -0.86 -9.00
N LEU A 74 13.05 -1.81 -8.13
CA LEU A 74 13.88 -2.93 -7.75
C LEU A 74 13.50 -4.13 -8.61
N ASP A 75 14.30 -4.38 -9.65
CA ASP A 75 14.17 -5.56 -10.50
C ASP A 75 15.23 -6.58 -10.10
N ASN A 76 14.82 -7.59 -9.33
CA ASN A 76 15.69 -8.69 -8.92
C ASN A 76 14.87 -9.97 -8.79
N GLU A 77 15.26 -10.99 -9.55
CA GLU A 77 14.64 -12.32 -9.52
C GLU A 77 14.61 -12.99 -8.13
N ASN A 78 15.44 -12.53 -7.19
CA ASN A 78 15.44 -13.07 -5.83
C ASN A 78 14.30 -12.52 -4.96
N PHE A 79 13.68 -11.38 -5.32
CA PHE A 79 12.56 -10.84 -4.55
C PHE A 79 11.29 -11.68 -4.67
N SER A 80 11.10 -12.37 -5.81
CA SER A 80 9.98 -13.27 -6.09
C SER A 80 10.18 -14.69 -5.52
N LYS A 81 11.37 -15.03 -5.00
CA LYS A 81 11.63 -16.32 -4.33
C LYS A 81 11.01 -16.29 -2.94
N TYR A 82 9.93 -17.07 -2.76
CA TYR A 82 9.01 -17.07 -1.59
C TYR A 82 9.64 -17.24 -0.19
N ASN A 83 10.95 -17.53 -0.09
CA ASN A 83 11.61 -17.82 1.19
C ASN A 83 12.76 -16.87 1.55
N LEU A 84 12.96 -15.77 0.82
CA LEU A 84 14.05 -14.85 1.16
C LEU A 84 13.71 -14.00 2.41
N PRO A 85 14.48 -14.10 3.51
CA PRO A 85 14.25 -13.32 4.71
C PRO A 85 14.30 -11.80 4.45
N SER A 86 13.52 -11.05 5.23
CA SER A 86 13.45 -9.58 5.15
C SER A 86 14.82 -8.88 5.24
N LYS A 87 15.70 -9.38 6.12
CA LYS A 87 17.09 -8.88 6.27
C LYS A 87 17.92 -9.07 5.00
N ASP A 88 17.78 -10.22 4.34
CA ASP A 88 18.53 -10.52 3.12
C ASP A 88 18.01 -9.69 1.94
N LYS A 89 16.68 -9.50 1.85
CA LYS A 89 16.08 -8.56 0.89
C LYS A 89 16.63 -7.15 1.07
N ALA A 90 16.77 -6.70 2.31
CA ALA A 90 17.31 -5.37 2.61
C ALA A 90 18.80 -5.27 2.21
N GLN A 91 19.59 -6.31 2.47
CA GLN A 91 21.00 -6.34 2.06
C GLN A 91 21.17 -6.31 0.54
N ILE A 92 20.38 -7.10 -0.20
CA ILE A 92 20.37 -7.07 -1.67
C ILE A 92 20.00 -5.67 -2.16
N THR A 93 18.97 -5.07 -1.57
CA THR A 93 18.52 -3.72 -1.93
C THR A 93 19.63 -2.67 -1.72
N ARG A 94 20.35 -2.72 -0.59
CA ARG A 94 21.50 -1.83 -0.34
C ARG A 94 22.57 -1.96 -1.42
N VAL A 95 22.92 -3.19 -1.79
CA VAL A 95 23.92 -3.45 -2.84
C VAL A 95 23.45 -2.91 -4.19
N MET A 96 22.18 -3.14 -4.55
CA MET A 96 21.61 -2.61 -5.80
C MET A 96 21.60 -1.08 -5.83
N LEU A 97 21.20 -0.45 -4.73
CA LEU A 97 21.17 1.01 -4.59
C LEU A 97 22.57 1.62 -4.73
N PHE A 98 23.58 1.01 -4.14
CA PHE A 98 24.97 1.46 -4.28
C PHE A 98 25.47 1.26 -5.72
N SER A 99 25.38 0.05 -6.27
CA SER A 99 25.95 -0.28 -7.57
C SER A 99 25.29 0.47 -8.73
N ASN A 100 23.97 0.67 -8.67
CA ASN A 100 23.22 1.25 -9.80
C ASN A 100 22.99 2.76 -9.67
N TYR A 101 23.03 3.30 -8.44
CA TYR A 101 22.66 4.69 -8.17
C TYR A 101 23.65 5.45 -7.29
N GLY A 102 24.73 4.80 -6.81
CA GLY A 102 25.70 5.42 -5.91
C GLY A 102 25.13 5.76 -4.52
N ILE A 103 24.00 5.16 -4.14
CA ILE A 103 23.35 5.45 -2.86
C ILE A 103 23.94 4.52 -1.79
N THR A 104 24.69 5.10 -0.86
CA THR A 104 25.29 4.37 0.26
C THR A 104 24.35 4.39 1.47
N ILE A 105 24.04 3.22 2.01
CA ILE A 105 23.25 3.04 3.23
C ILE A 105 24.04 2.16 4.17
N GLU A 106 24.38 2.69 5.34
CA GLU A 106 25.16 1.98 6.35
C GLU A 106 24.38 0.76 6.89
N GLN A 107 25.07 -0.31 7.28
CA GLN A 107 24.43 -1.55 7.73
C GLN A 107 23.61 -1.38 9.02
N ASN A 108 23.97 -0.41 9.86
CA ASN A 108 23.29 -0.10 11.12
C ASN A 108 22.12 0.89 10.93
N GLN A 109 21.92 1.44 9.74
CA GLN A 109 20.81 2.35 9.45
C GLN A 109 19.64 1.62 8.80
N PRO A 110 18.39 1.85 9.27
CA PRO A 110 17.22 1.31 8.60
C PRO A 110 17.11 1.80 7.16
N LEU A 111 16.91 0.85 6.24
CA LEU A 111 16.83 1.11 4.81
C LEU A 111 15.80 2.19 4.45
N MET A 112 14.55 2.09 4.91
CA MET A 112 13.50 3.07 4.58
C MET A 112 13.76 4.45 5.17
N ASP A 113 14.32 4.55 6.38
CA ASP A 113 14.62 5.85 7.01
C ASP A 113 15.65 6.64 6.20
N THR A 114 16.70 5.97 5.73
CA THR A 114 17.71 6.61 4.88
C THR A 114 17.13 7.04 3.53
N LEU A 115 16.28 6.22 2.91
CA LEU A 115 15.60 6.59 1.66
C LEU A 115 14.60 7.74 1.85
N GLY A 116 13.94 7.82 3.00
CA GLY A 116 13.05 8.92 3.37
C GLY A 116 13.79 10.26 3.40
N LYS A 117 15.00 10.31 3.98
CA LYS A 117 15.84 11.52 3.98
C LYS A 117 16.28 11.95 2.58
N LEU A 118 16.35 11.01 1.64
CA LEU A 118 16.75 11.25 0.25
C LEU A 118 15.55 11.55 -0.68
N ASN A 119 14.32 11.60 -0.14
CA ASN A 119 13.09 11.72 -0.92
C ASN A 119 12.93 10.62 -1.99
N ILE A 120 13.27 9.38 -1.61
CA ILE A 120 13.22 8.20 -2.48
C ILE A 120 12.22 7.18 -1.94
N GLY A 121 11.32 6.73 -2.81
CA GLY A 121 10.53 5.51 -2.62
C GLY A 121 11.06 4.36 -3.49
N LEU A 122 10.59 3.16 -3.23
CA LEU A 122 10.91 1.98 -4.04
C LEU A 122 9.67 1.47 -4.76
N ILE A 123 9.88 0.77 -5.87
CA ILE A 123 8.85 -0.01 -6.56
C ILE A 123 9.34 -1.46 -6.61
N MET A 124 8.49 -2.39 -6.22
CA MET A 124 8.78 -3.82 -6.28
C MET A 124 7.57 -4.58 -6.82
N GLU A 125 7.81 -5.65 -7.55
CA GLU A 125 6.74 -6.56 -7.95
C GLU A 125 6.26 -7.37 -6.74
N ASP A 126 4.95 -7.40 -6.50
CA ASP A 126 4.31 -8.16 -5.45
C ASP A 126 4.04 -9.63 -5.85
N SER A 127 3.40 -10.40 -4.97
CA SER A 127 3.05 -11.80 -5.25
C SER A 127 2.02 -11.98 -6.37
N GLU A 128 1.27 -10.94 -6.71
CA GLU A 128 0.24 -10.93 -7.74
C GLU A 128 0.79 -10.42 -9.09
N LYS A 129 2.11 -10.26 -9.21
CA LYS A 129 2.79 -9.71 -10.40
C LYS A 129 2.37 -8.27 -10.72
N GLN A 130 2.01 -7.51 -9.68
CA GLN A 130 1.67 -6.10 -9.79
C GLN A 130 2.72 -5.27 -9.06
N TYR A 131 2.94 -4.04 -9.53
CA TYR A 131 3.92 -3.16 -8.92
C TYR A 131 3.35 -2.48 -7.67
N GLU A 132 3.96 -2.77 -6.52
CA GLU A 132 3.71 -2.11 -5.25
C GLU A 132 4.73 -0.99 -5.02
N TYR A 133 4.24 0.14 -4.51
CA TYR A 133 5.04 1.31 -4.17
C TYR A 133 5.33 1.26 -2.69
N ILE A 134 6.62 1.27 -2.33
CA ILE A 134 7.12 1.18 -0.96
C ILE A 134 7.62 2.57 -0.59
N VAL A 135 6.87 3.24 0.29
CA VAL A 135 7.08 4.65 0.62
C VAL A 135 7.56 4.79 2.05
N PRO A 136 8.75 5.37 2.30
CA PRO A 136 9.17 5.69 3.66
C PRO A 136 8.18 6.57 4.40
N HIS A 137 7.97 6.30 5.69
CA HIS A 137 7.04 7.07 6.54
C HIS A 137 7.26 8.57 6.51
N GLN A 138 8.54 8.99 6.45
CA GLN A 138 8.91 10.41 6.38
C GLN A 138 8.33 11.14 5.17
N LEU A 139 8.16 10.45 4.02
CA LEU A 139 7.64 11.07 2.79
C LEU A 139 6.12 11.33 2.82
N LEU A 140 5.44 10.82 3.85
CA LEU A 140 4.00 11.02 4.04
C LEU A 140 3.68 12.03 5.14
N GLN A 141 4.67 12.46 5.94
CA GLN A 141 4.44 13.43 7.02
C GLN A 141 3.97 14.79 6.48
N ASP A 142 4.46 15.17 5.31
CA ASP A 142 4.07 16.40 4.62
C ASP A 142 3.06 16.13 3.49
N GLY A 143 2.58 14.90 3.34
CA GLY A 143 1.64 14.50 2.29
C GLY A 143 0.19 14.78 2.65
N GLU A 144 -0.63 15.01 1.63
CA GLU A 144 -2.08 15.07 1.80
C GLU A 144 -2.65 13.64 1.69
N CYS A 145 -3.24 13.16 2.79
CA CYS A 145 -3.95 11.89 2.78
C CYS A 145 -5.45 12.15 2.84
N TYR A 146 -6.12 11.81 1.75
CA TYR A 146 -7.55 11.89 1.65
C TYR A 146 -8.11 10.49 1.87
N GLU A 147 -9.01 10.34 2.84
CA GLU A 147 -10.03 9.33 2.64
C GLU A 147 -10.67 9.67 1.29
N SER A 148 -10.76 8.69 0.39
CA SER A 148 -11.39 9.00 -0.89
C SER A 148 -12.78 9.54 -0.56
N ASN A 149 -13.21 10.65 -1.19
CA ASN A 149 -14.58 11.17 -1.01
C ASN A 149 -15.67 10.12 -1.34
N ILE A 150 -15.25 8.95 -1.81
CA ILE A 150 -16.02 7.73 -1.96
C ILE A 150 -15.88 6.91 -0.66
N PRO A 151 -16.89 6.89 0.22
CA PRO A 151 -16.90 6.01 1.38
C PRO A 151 -17.14 4.58 0.92
N LEU A 152 -16.15 3.97 0.27
CA LEU A 152 -16.16 2.55 -0.03
C LEU A 152 -15.81 1.82 1.26
N LYS A 153 -16.82 1.61 2.09
CA LYS A 153 -16.72 0.76 3.27
C LYS A 153 -16.96 -0.66 2.82
N PHE A 154 -16.12 -1.56 3.28
CA PHE A 154 -16.28 -2.96 2.94
C PHE A 154 -16.31 -3.80 4.22
N GLN A 155 -17.17 -4.81 4.28
CA GLN A 155 -17.27 -5.76 5.40
C GLN A 155 -17.14 -7.21 4.90
N ARG A 156 -16.55 -8.10 5.71
CA ARG A 156 -16.56 -9.54 5.40
C ARG A 156 -17.99 -10.06 5.31
N HIS A 157 -18.29 -10.83 4.28
CA HIS A 157 -19.59 -11.49 4.17
C HIS A 157 -19.70 -12.62 5.22
N GLU A 158 -20.70 -12.55 6.11
CA GLU A 158 -20.81 -13.47 7.25
C GLU A 158 -21.12 -14.93 6.85
N SER A 159 -21.86 -15.12 5.75
CA SER A 159 -22.35 -16.44 5.31
C SER A 159 -21.77 -16.97 3.99
N LYS A 160 -20.86 -16.23 3.31
CA LYS A 160 -20.28 -16.62 2.01
C LYS A 160 -18.80 -16.98 2.14
N VAL A 161 -18.28 -17.68 1.12
CA VAL A 161 -16.94 -18.30 1.04
C VAL A 161 -15.81 -17.28 1.25
N PHE A 162 -14.62 -17.79 1.59
CA PHE A 162 -13.36 -17.07 1.71
C PHE A 162 -13.19 -15.98 0.63
N ARG A 163 -12.84 -14.74 1.04
CA ARG A 163 -12.64 -13.55 0.18
C ARG A 163 -13.89 -12.85 -0.37
N THR A 164 -15.10 -13.22 0.05
CA THR A 164 -16.32 -12.46 -0.30
C THR A 164 -16.51 -11.25 0.62
N VAL A 165 -16.86 -10.09 0.04
CA VAL A 165 -17.02 -8.83 0.77
C VAL A 165 -18.36 -8.16 0.42
N LYS A 166 -18.94 -7.45 1.38
CA LYS A 166 -20.08 -6.55 1.17
C LYS A 166 -19.56 -5.14 1.02
N LEU A 167 -20.01 -4.43 -0.01
CA LEU A 167 -19.76 -3.00 -0.17
C LEU A 167 -20.90 -2.22 0.50
N ILE A 168 -20.54 -1.23 1.29
CA ILE A 168 -21.44 -0.36 2.02
C ILE A 168 -21.29 1.05 1.43
N ILE A 169 -22.36 1.58 0.83
CA ILE A 169 -22.43 2.92 0.25
C ILE A 169 -23.59 3.64 0.94
N ASN A 170 -23.37 4.84 1.50
CA ASN A 170 -24.43 5.65 2.12
C ASN A 170 -25.26 4.92 3.21
N ASN A 171 -24.63 4.01 3.97
CA ASN A 171 -25.28 3.13 4.96
C ASN A 171 -26.27 2.10 4.38
N GLU A 172 -26.31 1.94 3.05
CA GLU A 172 -27.00 0.86 2.38
C GLU A 172 -25.98 -0.23 2.01
N SER A 173 -26.28 -1.48 2.37
CA SER A 173 -25.44 -2.63 2.03
C SER A 173 -25.93 -3.27 0.74
N GLN A 174 -25.06 -3.38 -0.26
CA GLN A 174 -25.33 -4.21 -1.44
C GLN A 174 -24.44 -5.45 -1.39
N ASP A 175 -25.08 -6.62 -1.47
CA ASP A 175 -24.37 -7.88 -1.67
C ASP A 175 -23.85 -7.90 -3.11
N LEU A 176 -22.53 -7.87 -3.28
CA LEU A 176 -21.92 -8.00 -4.60
C LEU A 176 -21.83 -9.51 -4.93
N ASP A 177 -22.87 -10.04 -5.60
CA ASP A 177 -23.02 -11.47 -5.90
C ASP A 177 -22.06 -12.04 -6.95
N GLN A 178 -21.05 -11.29 -7.40
CA GLN A 178 -20.10 -11.72 -8.44
C GLN A 178 -18.66 -11.95 -7.95
N TYR A 179 -18.41 -11.89 -6.63
CA TYR A 179 -17.09 -12.20 -6.06
C TYR A 179 -16.94 -13.70 -5.81
N GLN A 180 -16.89 -14.50 -6.88
CA GLN A 180 -16.46 -15.91 -6.80
C GLN A 180 -15.10 -16.10 -7.48
N ASP A 181 -14.14 -16.52 -6.66
CA ASP A 181 -12.90 -17.25 -6.94
C ASP A 181 -11.84 -16.68 -7.89
N ARG A 182 -12.10 -15.59 -8.62
CA ARG A 182 -11.04 -14.85 -9.32
C ARG A 182 -11.35 -13.36 -9.28
N ILE A 183 -10.45 -12.57 -8.71
CA ILE A 183 -10.43 -11.11 -8.87
C ILE A 183 -10.02 -10.85 -10.33
N HIS A 184 -10.88 -11.19 -11.28
CA HIS A 184 -10.76 -10.71 -12.64
C HIS A 184 -11.26 -9.27 -12.62
N GLU A 185 -10.29 -8.35 -12.67
CA GLU A 185 -10.39 -6.98 -13.18
C GLU A 185 -11.83 -6.52 -13.43
N PHE A 186 -12.54 -6.14 -12.37
CA PHE A 186 -13.67 -5.24 -12.55
C PHE A 186 -13.08 -3.87 -12.84
N PRO A 187 -13.35 -3.25 -14.00
CA PRO A 187 -13.23 -1.81 -14.11
C PRO A 187 -14.34 -1.24 -13.22
N LEU A 188 -14.05 -1.04 -11.95
CA LEU A 188 -14.78 -0.06 -11.17
C LEU A 188 -14.62 1.24 -11.94
N ASN A 189 -15.71 1.70 -12.53
CA ASN A 189 -15.72 2.91 -13.33
C ASN A 189 -15.69 4.09 -12.36
N PHE A 190 -14.47 4.44 -11.93
CA PHE A 190 -14.21 5.53 -10.98
C PHE A 190 -14.46 6.92 -11.59
N ASP A 191 -14.75 7.02 -12.89
CA ASP A 191 -15.06 8.29 -13.53
C ASP A 191 -16.43 8.87 -13.09
N ASN A 192 -17.26 8.07 -12.42
CA ASN A 192 -18.59 8.44 -11.94
C ASN A 192 -18.73 8.45 -10.40
N LEU A 193 -17.63 8.34 -9.63
CA LEU A 193 -17.63 8.33 -8.15
C LEU A 193 -16.88 9.53 -7.56
#